data_AF-A0A973Y1I8-F1
#
_entry.id   AF-A0A973Y1I8-F1
#
_cell.length_a   1.000
_cell.length_b   1.000
_cell.length_c   1.000
_cell.angle_alpha   90.00
_cell.angle_beta   90.00
_cell.angle_gamma   90.00
#
_symmetry.space_group_name_H-M   'P 1'
#
loop_
_entity.id
_entity.type
_entity.pdbx_description
1 polymer ?
#
loop_
_entity_poly.entity_id
_entity_poly.type
_entity_poly.pdbx_seq_one_letter_code
_entity_poly.pdbx_strand_id
1 'polypeptide(L)'
;MPGRTTSVFRPAVLLLFLLVEVLVETVLVDGDGLTAALALAATATAAAGSALVVCAVISARCAPVVPRTRVRTAIRDREQRTAFLPQRDPDARGRTRPRAPGRLLPAAV
;
A
#
# COMPACT_ATOMS: atom_id res chain seq x y z
N MET A 1 11.65 -12.05 -15.54
CA MET A 1 10.69 -12.27 -16.64
C MET A 1 9.79 -11.04 -16.79
N PRO A 2 10.17 -10.03 -17.60
CA PRO A 2 9.31 -8.88 -17.87
C PRO A 2 8.43 -9.17 -19.12
N GLY A 3 7.24 -8.57 -19.18
CA GLY A 3 6.51 -8.42 -20.44
C GLY A 3 5.35 -9.40 -20.66
N ARG A 4 4.21 -9.15 -20.00
CA ARG A 4 2.89 -9.62 -20.44
C ARG A 4 1.77 -8.61 -20.12
N THR A 5 2.11 -7.33 -19.96
CA THR A 5 1.15 -6.29 -19.55
C THR A 5 0.40 -5.66 -20.72
N THR A 6 0.86 -5.83 -21.96
CA THR A 6 0.27 -5.16 -23.14
C THR A 6 -1.07 -5.77 -23.62
N SER A 7 -1.41 -6.97 -23.15
CA SER A 7 -2.62 -7.67 -23.61
C SER A 7 -3.93 -7.10 -23.03
N VAL A 8 -3.91 -6.64 -21.77
CA VAL A 8 -5.14 -6.22 -21.05
C VAL A 8 -5.54 -4.77 -21.36
N PHE A 9 -4.62 -3.96 -21.88
CA PHE A 9 -4.92 -2.58 -22.27
C PHE A 9 -5.89 -2.49 -23.46
N ARG A 10 -5.76 -3.39 -24.44
CA ARG A 10 -6.63 -3.40 -25.63
C ARG A 10 -8.11 -3.61 -25.30
N PRO A 11 -8.52 -4.62 -24.51
CA PRO A 11 -9.92 -4.79 -24.15
C PRO A 11 -10.44 -3.68 -23.23
N ALA A 12 -9.59 -3.13 -22.34
CA ALA A 12 -9.98 -2.02 -21.47
C ALA A 12 -10.29 -0.73 -22.25
N VAL A 13 -9.47 -0.42 -23.27
CA VAL A 13 -9.69 0.74 -24.14
C VAL A 13 -10.96 0.57 -24.99
N LEU A 14 -11.23 -0.64 -25.50
CA LEU A 14 -12.46 -0.92 -26.26
C LEU A 14 -13.71 -0.80 -25.39
N LEU A 15 -13.66 -1.30 -24.16
CA LEU A 15 -14.78 -1.21 -23.22
C LEU A 15 -15.07 0.24 -22.83
N LEU A 16 -14.03 1.05 -22.59
CA LEU A 16 -14.17 2.48 -22.33
C LEU A 16 -14.80 3.20 -23.54
N PHE A 17 -14.35 2.89 -24.75
CA PHE A 17 -14.88 3.47 -25.98
C PHE A 17 -16.39 3.20 -26.13
N LEU A 18 -16.82 1.94 -25.98
CA LEU A 18 -18.24 1.57 -26.04
C LEU A 18 -19.07 2.24 -24.95
N LEU A 19 -18.54 2.38 -23.74
CA LEU A 19 -19.23 3.05 -22.63
C LEU A 19 -19.45 4.55 -22.91
N VAL A 20 -18.44 5.21 -23.49
CA VAL A 20 -18.53 6.62 -23.89
C VAL A 20 -19.53 6.79 -25.04
N GLU A 21 -19.52 5.88 -26.02
CA GLU A 21 -20.44 5.92 -27.15
C GLU A 21 -21.91 5.81 -26.70
N VAL A 22 -22.21 4.84 -25.83
CA VAL A 22 -23.56 4.67 -25.24
C VAL A 22 -23.96 5.88 -24.39
N LEU A 23 -23.03 6.44 -23.61
CA LEU A 23 -23.30 7.64 -22.82
C LEU A 23 -23.68 8.82 -23.70
N VAL A 24 -22.92 9.05 -24.78
CA VAL A 24 -23.17 10.15 -25.72
C VAL A 24 -24.53 9.98 -26.38
N GLU A 25 -24.89 8.76 -26.79
CA GLU A 25 -26.19 8.46 -27.39
C GLU A 25 -27.35 8.74 -26.43
N THR A 26 -27.25 8.29 -25.17
CA THR A 26 -28.30 8.52 -24.15
C THR A 26 -28.49 10.00 -23.82
N VAL A 27 -27.41 10.79 -23.76
CA VAL A 27 -27.50 12.24 -23.50
C VAL A 27 -28.09 12.99 -24.70
N LEU A 28 -27.77 12.57 -25.93
CA LEU A 28 -28.31 13.20 -27.15
C LEU A 28 -29.79 12.90 -27.37
N VAL A 29 -30.25 11.70 -27.00
CA VAL A 29 -31.62 11.25 -27.27
C VAL A 29 -32.62 11.78 -26.24
N ASP A 30 -32.25 11.84 -24.96
CA ASP A 30 -33.25 12.07 -23.89
C ASP A 30 -33.40 13.52 -23.44
N GLY A 31 -32.52 14.45 -23.81
CA GLY A 31 -32.69 15.91 -23.71
C GLY A 31 -33.02 16.52 -22.33
N ASP A 32 -33.19 15.70 -21.29
CA ASP A 32 -33.59 16.09 -19.95
C ASP A 32 -32.33 16.25 -19.07
N GLY A 33 -32.17 17.41 -18.46
CA GLY A 33 -30.93 17.73 -17.71
C GLY A 33 -30.65 16.77 -16.54
N LEU A 34 -31.70 16.10 -16.05
CA LEU A 34 -31.65 15.14 -14.95
C LEU A 34 -31.08 13.79 -15.41
N THR A 35 -31.46 13.29 -16.58
CA THR A 35 -30.87 12.08 -17.17
C THR A 35 -29.42 12.31 -17.56
N ALA A 36 -29.08 13.47 -18.11
CA ALA A 36 -27.70 13.84 -18.42
C ALA A 36 -26.82 13.91 -17.16
N ALA A 37 -27.32 14.51 -16.06
CA ALA A 37 -26.60 14.56 -14.78
C ALA A 37 -26.40 13.17 -14.16
N LEU A 38 -27.43 12.31 -14.22
CA LEU A 38 -27.35 10.94 -13.71
C LEU A 38 -26.36 10.09 -14.53
N ALA A 39 -26.37 10.26 -15.85
CA ALA A 39 -25.47 9.56 -16.75
C ALA A 39 -24.01 10.03 -16.56
N LEU A 40 -23.79 11.32 -16.33
CA LEU A 40 -22.47 11.85 -15.99
C LEU A 40 -21.98 11.35 -14.62
N ALA A 41 -22.86 11.29 -13.61
CA ALA A 41 -22.52 10.76 -12.29
C ALA A 41 -22.19 9.25 -12.35
N ALA A 42 -22.97 8.48 -13.11
CA ALA A 42 -22.74 7.06 -13.33
C ALA A 42 -21.40 6.80 -14.05
N THR A 43 -21.06 7.62 -15.04
CA THR A 43 -19.78 7.47 -15.75
C THR A 43 -18.58 7.95 -14.94
N ALA A 44 -18.72 9.02 -14.16
CA ALA A 44 -17.68 9.47 -13.24
C ALA A 44 -17.38 8.40 -12.17
N THR A 45 -18.41 7.74 -11.62
CA THR A 45 -18.24 6.65 -10.65
C THR A 45 -17.63 5.40 -11.29
N ALA A 46 -18.06 5.03 -12.49
CA ALA A 46 -17.45 3.93 -13.24
C ALA A 46 -15.97 4.21 -13.57
N ALA A 47 -15.66 5.43 -14.00
CA ALA A 47 -14.29 5.87 -14.29
C ALA A 47 -13.42 5.81 -13.02
N ALA A 48 -13.90 6.38 -11.91
CA ALA A 48 -13.20 6.32 -10.62
C ALA A 48 -12.98 4.88 -10.15
N GLY A 49 -14.01 4.02 -10.26
CA GLY A 49 -13.91 2.60 -9.93
C GLY A 49 -12.86 1.87 -10.78
N SER A 50 -12.85 2.11 -12.10
CA SER A 50 -11.87 1.51 -13.00
C SER A 50 -10.44 1.96 -12.68
N ALA A 51 -10.23 3.24 -12.38
CA ALA A 51 -8.94 3.79 -11.99
C ALA A 51 -8.44 3.15 -10.68
N LEU A 52 -9.32 2.99 -9.69
CA LEU A 52 -8.98 2.30 -8.44
C LEU A 52 -8.59 0.83 -8.66
N VAL A 53 -9.32 0.11 -9.51
CA VAL A 53 -8.97 -1.28 -9.85
C VAL A 53 -7.62 -1.36 -10.54
N VAL A 54 -7.33 -0.46 -11.50
CA VAL A 54 -6.02 -0.39 -12.17
C VAL A 54 -4.90 -0.11 -11.15
N CYS A 55 -5.08 0.87 -10.27
CA CYS A 55 -4.14 1.17 -9.19
C CYS A 55 -3.93 -0.02 -8.23
N ALA A 56 -5.01 -0.73 -7.87
CA ALA A 56 -4.93 -1.92 -7.03
C ALA A 56 -4.17 -3.06 -7.72
N VAL A 57 -4.40 -3.29 -9.01
CA VAL A 57 -3.69 -4.30 -9.79
C VAL A 57 -2.21 -3.94 -9.92
N ILE A 58 -1.89 -2.69 -10.24
CA ILE A 58 -0.49 -2.23 -10.33
C ILE A 58 0.21 -2.41 -8.98
N SER A 59 -0.40 -1.93 -7.89
CA SER A 59 0.19 -2.06 -6.55
C SER A 59 0.39 -3.52 -6.14
N ALA A 60 -0.58 -4.41 -6.42
CA ALA A 60 -0.44 -5.84 -6.17
C ALA A 60 0.67 -6.50 -7.00
N ARG A 61 0.92 -6.04 -8.23
CA ARG A 61 2.00 -6.56 -9.10
C ARG A 61 3.37 -6.00 -8.74
N CYS A 62 3.43 -4.76 -8.26
CA CYS A 62 4.67 -4.12 -7.80
C CYS A 62 5.07 -4.56 -6.39
N ALA A 63 4.14 -5.15 -5.62
CA ALA A 63 4.45 -5.68 -4.30
C ALA A 63 5.52 -6.78 -4.39
N PRO A 64 6.64 -6.68 -3.66
CA PRO A 64 7.68 -7.69 -3.70
C PRO A 64 7.14 -9.02 -3.13
N VAL A 65 7.45 -10.13 -3.81
CA VAL A 65 7.11 -11.47 -3.31
C VAL A 65 8.04 -11.79 -2.13
N VAL A 66 7.51 -11.73 -0.92
CA VAL A 66 8.26 -11.98 0.32
C VAL A 66 7.90 -13.36 0.88
N PRO A 67 8.89 -14.24 1.17
CA PRO A 67 8.63 -15.52 1.83
C PRO A 67 7.92 -15.32 3.17
N ARG A 68 6.93 -16.17 3.48
CA ARG A 68 6.15 -16.11 4.74
C ARG A 68 7.04 -16.13 5.99
N THR A 69 8.18 -16.83 5.93
CA THR A 69 9.17 -16.87 7.01
C THR A 69 9.84 -15.52 7.25
N ARG A 70 10.06 -14.70 6.21
CA ARG A 70 10.62 -13.35 6.33
C ARG A 70 9.66 -12.38 7.02
N VAL A 71 8.35 -12.52 6.77
CA VAL A 71 7.34 -11.72 7.47
C VAL A 71 7.32 -12.07 8.96
N ARG A 72 7.26 -13.36 9.29
CA ARG A 72 7.26 -13.83 10.69
C ARG A 72 8.52 -13.43 11.43
N THR A 73 9.68 -13.53 10.79
CA THR A 73 10.95 -13.10 11.39
C THR A 73 11.02 -11.58 11.54
N ALA A 74 10.57 -10.81 10.55
CA ALA A 74 10.52 -9.35 10.67
C ALA A 74 9.56 -8.87 11.77
N ILE A 75 8.41 -9.52 11.95
CA ILE A 75 7.48 -9.24 13.06
C ILE A 75 8.15 -9.57 14.39
N ARG A 76 8.73 -10.77 14.53
CA ARG A 76 9.41 -11.19 15.77
C ARG A 76 10.61 -10.29 16.11
N ASP A 77 11.36 -9.85 15.10
CA ASP A 77 12.50 -8.95 15.24
C ASP A 77 12.04 -7.53 15.63
N ARG A 78 10.92 -7.04 15.07
CA ARG A 78 10.29 -5.79 15.51
C ARG A 78 9.81 -5.88 16.95
N GLU A 79 9.13 -6.98 17.30
CA GLU A 79 8.68 -7.24 18.67
C GLU A 79 9.86 -7.26 19.64
N GLN A 80 10.96 -7.95 19.34
CA GLN A 80 12.16 -7.94 20.19
C GLN A 80 12.78 -6.55 20.33
N ARG A 81 12.82 -5.76 19.24
CA ARG A 81 13.34 -4.39 19.28
C ARG A 81 12.48 -3.43 20.09
N THR A 82 11.17 -3.68 20.21
CA THR A 82 10.24 -2.82 20.96
C THR A 82 9.75 -3.44 22.27
N ALA A 83 10.11 -4.69 22.57
CA ALA A 83 9.69 -5.41 23.78
C ALA A 83 10.26 -4.79 25.04
N PHE A 84 11.41 -4.11 24.90
CA PHE A 84 12.01 -3.34 25.97
C PHE A 84 11.70 -1.87 25.72
N LEU A 85 11.10 -1.19 26.72
CA LEU A 85 11.23 0.25 26.80
C LEU A 85 12.74 0.55 26.77
N PRO A 86 13.24 1.50 25.96
CA PRO A 86 14.64 1.90 26.05
C PRO A 86 14.92 2.17 27.53
N GLN A 87 15.78 1.33 28.10
CA GLN A 87 16.07 1.36 29.51
C GLN A 87 16.60 2.77 29.78
N ARG A 88 15.81 3.60 30.49
CA ARG A 88 16.31 4.87 31.02
C ARG A 88 17.59 4.52 31.72
N ASP A 89 18.67 5.20 31.30
CA ASP A 89 20.05 4.97 31.70
C ASP A 89 20.09 4.17 33.02
N PRO A 90 20.53 2.90 32.98
CA PRO A 90 20.55 2.07 34.18
C PRO A 90 21.37 2.69 35.31
N ASP A 91 22.25 3.66 34.99
CA ASP A 91 23.07 4.45 35.90
C ASP A 91 22.44 5.82 36.25
N ALA A 92 21.25 6.13 35.75
CA ALA A 92 20.54 7.37 36.03
C ALA A 92 20.38 7.55 37.55
N ARG A 93 20.76 8.74 38.04
CA ARG A 93 20.67 9.10 39.46
C ARG A 93 19.22 9.03 39.94
N GLY A 94 18.87 7.90 40.54
CA GLY A 94 17.55 7.67 41.12
C GLY A 94 17.58 6.55 42.15
N ARG A 95 18.41 5.52 41.93
CA ARG A 95 18.78 4.51 42.93
C ARG A 95 20.19 3.99 42.65
N THR A 96 21.09 4.10 43.62
CA THR A 96 22.42 3.47 43.56
C THR A 96 22.24 1.96 43.67
N ARG A 97 22.26 1.23 42.55
CA ARG A 97 22.43 -0.22 42.61
C ARG A 97 23.90 -0.53 42.89
N PRO A 98 24.22 -1.61 43.61
CA PRO A 98 25.58 -2.14 43.63
C PRO A 98 26.00 -2.33 42.17
N ARG A 99 27.02 -1.58 41.73
CA ARG A 99 27.62 -1.78 40.41
C ARG A 99 28.12 -3.22 40.38
N ALA A 100 27.78 -3.99 39.34
CA ALA A 100 28.43 -5.27 39.13
C ALA A 100 29.95 -5.04 39.24
N PRO A 101 30.70 -5.84 40.01
CA PRO A 101 32.13 -5.63 40.19
C PRO A 101 32.77 -5.47 38.80
N GLY A 102 33.30 -4.27 38.56
CA GLY A 102 33.95 -3.95 37.29
C GLY A 102 35.15 -4.87 37.14
N ARG A 103 35.05 -5.84 36.24
CA ARG A 103 36.25 -6.55 35.77
C ARG A 103 37.07 -5.51 35.03
N LEU A 104 38.14 -5.02 35.66
CA LEU A 104 39.18 -4.26 35.00
C LEU A 104 39.75 -5.18 33.91
N LEU A 105 39.37 -4.94 32.66
CA LEU A 105 40.06 -5.56 31.53
C LEU A 105 41.41 -4.86 31.39
N PRO A 106 42.53 -5.59 31.32
CA PRO A 106 43.83 -5.00 31.06
C PRO A 106 43.77 -4.25 29.74
N ALA A 107 44.15 -2.97 29.75
CA ALA A 107 44.51 -2.29 28.51
C ALA A 107 45.71 -3.07 27.94
N ALA A 108 45.57 -3.58 26.73
CA ALA A 108 46.69 -4.15 26.00
C ALA A 108 47.78 -3.08 25.86
N VAL A 109 49.04 -3.50 26.09
CA VAL A 109 50.26 -2.69 25.97
C VAL A 109 50.44 -2.21 24.52
#